data_AF-A0AA94X9G0-F1
#
_entry.id   AF-A0AA94X9G0-F1
#
_cell.length_a   1.000
_cell.length_b   1.000
_cell.length_c   1.000
_cell.angle_alpha   90.00
_cell.angle_beta   90.00
_cell.angle_gamma   90.00
#
_symmetry.space_group_name_H-M   'P 1'
#
loop_
_entity.id
_entity.type
_entity.pdbx_description
1 polymer ?
#
loop_
_entity_poly.entity_id
_entity_poly.type
_entity_poly.pdbx_seq_one_letter_code
_entity_poly.pdbx_strand_id
1 'polypeptide(L)'
;ATDCVASGPIGQLDALKAHLDKAVHCKSVRLKVPFGYHSSAMQPLLEEFGALAKRITVHAPKIPVISNPLGRVIREGDKSAFNAEYYLSHCADPVQFESGISALIDDASFTDIAAWIELGPHPTTLPMLTVHPGVSKEALLVSSLKKRQDDGLTLSSSLSQLYTSNVPVRWRDVFADVSAACVPLPSYPWQKSKFWVAWKEDSPAPASSTEGSPVPTKPFNPVNDFGMLHSWAQFPSAANSQIAIFETPISLLKTSITGHIVGDVPLCPASVYHELALAGIEASKAHLSLPLQGSHSTLFNIDYVKALVYSKDVARVVKTTIAINADGSGTFTVESYADSE
;
A
#
# COMPACT_ATOMS: atom_id res chain seq x y z
N ALA A 1 -37.51 -0.59 -22.07
CA ALA A 1 -38.86 -0.31 -21.52
C ALA A 1 -38.73 0.99 -20.76
N THR A 2 -39.57 1.97 -21.04
CA THR A 2 -39.54 3.28 -20.40
C THR A 2 -40.62 3.32 -19.31
N ASP A 3 -40.20 3.44 -18.05
CA ASP A 3 -41.13 3.65 -16.94
C ASP A 3 -41.56 5.13 -16.91
N CYS A 4 -42.86 5.39 -16.79
CA CYS A 4 -43.42 6.74 -16.74
C CYS A 4 -44.50 6.84 -15.66
N VAL A 5 -44.60 7.99 -15.02
CA VAL A 5 -45.61 8.29 -13.99
C VAL A 5 -46.60 9.31 -14.54
N ALA A 6 -47.85 8.88 -14.73
CA ALA A 6 -48.95 9.78 -15.09
C ALA A 6 -49.64 10.32 -13.83
N SER A 7 -49.95 11.62 -13.83
CA SER A 7 -50.61 12.33 -12.73
C SER A 7 -51.80 13.12 -13.26
N GLY A 8 -52.86 13.22 -12.46
CA GLY A 8 -54.10 13.87 -12.87
C GLY A 8 -55.35 13.37 -12.12
N PRO A 9 -56.56 13.71 -12.62
CA PRO A 9 -57.82 13.32 -12.01
C PRO A 9 -57.98 11.80 -11.89
N ILE A 10 -58.52 11.34 -10.76
CA ILE A 10 -58.65 9.89 -10.44
C ILE A 10 -59.40 9.14 -11.54
N GLY A 11 -60.56 9.65 -11.98
CA GLY A 11 -61.35 8.99 -13.02
C GLY A 11 -60.62 8.85 -14.37
N GLN A 12 -59.78 9.82 -14.73
CA GLN A 12 -58.95 9.73 -15.95
C GLN A 12 -57.82 8.71 -15.79
N LEU A 13 -57.19 8.66 -14.61
CA LEU A 13 -56.15 7.68 -14.31
C LEU A 13 -56.71 6.25 -14.22
N ASP A 14 -57.94 6.07 -13.74
CA ASP A 14 -58.62 4.78 -13.72
C ASP A 14 -58.97 4.32 -15.15
N ALA A 15 -59.45 5.23 -16.00
CA ALA A 15 -59.68 4.96 -17.41
C ALA A 15 -58.38 4.60 -18.15
N LEU A 16 -57.30 5.35 -17.90
CA LEU A 16 -55.97 5.06 -18.45
C LEU A 16 -55.48 3.68 -17.99
N LYS A 17 -55.58 3.36 -16.70
CA LYS A 17 -55.20 2.06 -16.17
C LYS A 17 -56.01 0.94 -16.83
N ALA A 18 -57.33 1.09 -16.93
CA ALA A 18 -58.18 0.09 -17.57
C ALA A 18 -57.80 -0.13 -19.05
N HIS A 19 -57.43 0.93 -19.77
CA HIS A 19 -56.93 0.84 -21.14
C HIS A 19 -55.58 0.13 -21.22
N LEU A 20 -54.63 0.50 -20.36
CA LEU A 20 -53.31 -0.14 -20.28
C LEU A 20 -53.41 -1.64 -19.97
N ASP A 21 -54.32 -2.03 -19.07
CA ASP A 21 -54.50 -3.42 -18.67
C ASP A 21 -55.20 -4.25 -19.77
N LYS A 22 -56.25 -3.70 -20.41
CA LYS A 22 -57.10 -4.44 -21.37
C LYS A 22 -56.60 -4.44 -22.81
N ALA A 23 -56.02 -3.33 -23.27
CA ALA A 23 -55.68 -3.14 -24.69
C ALA A 23 -54.16 -3.20 -24.93
N VAL A 24 -53.37 -2.61 -24.04
CA VAL A 24 -51.89 -2.53 -24.21
C VAL A 24 -51.19 -3.70 -23.52
N HIS A 25 -51.80 -4.29 -22.50
CA HIS A 25 -51.21 -5.29 -21.61
C HIS A 25 -49.90 -4.79 -20.97
N CYS A 26 -49.88 -3.52 -20.58
CA CYS A 26 -48.74 -2.89 -19.93
C CYS A 26 -48.84 -3.02 -18.40
N LYS A 27 -47.72 -3.31 -17.73
CA LYS A 27 -47.66 -3.33 -16.27
C LYS A 27 -47.92 -1.91 -15.74
N SER A 28 -48.96 -1.75 -14.92
CA SER A 28 -49.33 -0.47 -14.32
C SER A 28 -49.58 -0.60 -12.83
N VAL A 29 -49.12 0.38 -12.04
CA VAL A 29 -49.30 0.41 -10.58
C VAL A 29 -49.83 1.78 -10.15
N ARG A 30 -50.87 1.79 -9.31
CA ARG A 30 -51.38 3.02 -8.68
C ARG A 30 -50.47 3.38 -7.51
N LEU A 31 -49.85 4.56 -7.58
CA LEU A 31 -49.11 5.12 -6.45
C LEU A 31 -50.09 5.61 -5.37
N LYS A 32 -49.85 5.20 -4.12
CA LYS A 32 -50.66 5.59 -2.97
C LYS A 32 -50.16 6.92 -2.39
N VAL A 33 -50.44 8.00 -3.10
CA VAL A 33 -50.10 9.37 -2.71
C VAL A 33 -51.37 10.19 -2.55
N PRO A 34 -51.38 11.20 -1.66
CA PRO A 34 -52.59 11.97 -1.37
C PRO A 34 -53.01 12.92 -2.49
N PHE A 35 -52.07 13.32 -3.36
CA PHE A 35 -52.30 14.33 -4.40
C PHE A 35 -51.71 13.91 -5.75
N GLY A 36 -52.24 14.50 -6.82
CA GLY A 36 -51.67 14.41 -8.16
C GLY A 36 -50.51 15.39 -8.32
N TYR A 37 -49.36 15.09 -7.70
CA TYR A 37 -48.14 15.90 -7.85
C TYR A 37 -47.74 16.05 -9.32
N HIS A 38 -47.06 17.14 -9.66
CA HIS A 38 -46.64 17.43 -11.05
C HIS A 38 -47.81 17.47 -12.05
N SER A 39 -48.96 18.00 -11.61
CA SER A 39 -50.15 18.20 -12.45
C SER A 39 -50.85 19.51 -12.10
N SER A 40 -51.93 19.84 -12.82
CA SER A 40 -52.77 21.00 -12.51
C SER A 40 -53.38 20.98 -11.11
N ALA A 41 -53.40 19.83 -10.42
CA ALA A 41 -53.82 19.74 -9.02
C ALA A 41 -52.94 20.57 -8.06
N MET A 42 -51.73 20.94 -8.49
CA MET A 42 -50.81 21.77 -7.68
C MET A 42 -51.13 23.26 -7.76
N GLN A 43 -51.91 23.72 -8.74
CA GLN A 43 -52.19 25.15 -8.96
C GLN A 43 -52.67 25.91 -7.70
N PRO A 44 -53.60 25.39 -6.87
CA PRO A 44 -54.13 26.13 -5.74
C PRO A 44 -53.10 26.51 -4.67
N LEU A 45 -51.96 25.80 -4.58
CA LEU A 45 -50.94 26.10 -3.57
C LEU A 45 -49.85 27.06 -4.07
N LEU A 46 -49.75 27.30 -5.38
CA LEU A 46 -48.56 27.95 -5.96
C LEU A 46 -48.39 29.41 -5.52
N GLU A 47 -49.48 30.14 -5.33
CA GLU A 47 -49.41 31.54 -4.89
C GLU A 47 -48.80 31.64 -3.48
N GLU A 48 -49.39 30.94 -2.51
CA GLU A 48 -48.91 30.94 -1.13
C GLU A 48 -47.50 30.35 -1.01
N PHE A 49 -47.24 29.25 -1.71
CA PHE A 49 -45.93 28.61 -1.72
C PHE A 49 -44.86 29.53 -2.33
N GLY A 50 -45.19 30.26 -3.40
CA GLY A 50 -44.28 31.23 -4.02
C GLY A 50 -43.95 32.39 -3.09
N ALA A 51 -44.94 32.90 -2.35
CA ALA A 51 -44.73 33.94 -1.35
C ALA A 51 -43.81 33.48 -0.21
N LEU A 52 -43.89 32.20 0.19
CA LEU A 52 -42.98 31.59 1.16
C LEU A 52 -41.58 31.37 0.57
N ALA A 53 -41.48 30.83 -0.65
CA ALA A 53 -40.22 30.54 -1.32
C ALA A 53 -39.36 31.81 -1.48
N LYS A 54 -39.97 32.97 -1.76
CA LYS A 54 -39.29 34.27 -1.83
C LYS A 54 -38.60 34.71 -0.54
N ARG A 55 -38.98 34.14 0.61
CA ARG A 55 -38.37 34.44 1.92
C ARG A 55 -37.12 33.60 2.19
N ILE A 56 -36.88 32.56 1.39
CA ILE A 56 -35.76 31.65 1.55
C ILE A 56 -34.58 32.18 0.75
N THR A 57 -33.44 32.40 1.41
CA THR A 57 -32.21 32.78 0.72
C THR A 57 -31.53 31.53 0.18
N VAL A 58 -31.56 31.37 -1.14
CA VAL A 58 -30.90 30.24 -1.82
C VAL A 58 -29.56 30.69 -2.37
N HIS A 59 -28.55 29.85 -2.18
CA HIS A 59 -27.18 30.13 -2.60
C HIS A 59 -26.89 29.32 -3.87
N ALA A 60 -25.94 29.81 -4.67
CA ALA A 60 -25.45 29.07 -5.81
C ALA A 60 -24.98 27.67 -5.38
N PRO A 61 -25.20 26.64 -6.23
CA PRO A 61 -24.77 25.29 -5.90
C PRO A 61 -23.24 25.23 -5.87
N LYS A 62 -22.71 24.43 -4.94
CA LYS A 62 -21.26 24.18 -4.80
C LYS A 62 -20.79 22.94 -5.56
N ILE A 63 -21.73 22.18 -6.10
CA ILE A 63 -21.52 21.02 -6.96
C ILE A 63 -22.54 21.08 -8.09
N PRO A 64 -22.28 20.47 -9.25
CA PRO A 64 -23.27 20.39 -10.32
C PRO A 64 -24.56 19.70 -9.84
N VAL A 65 -25.72 20.17 -10.31
CA VAL A 65 -27.04 19.65 -9.94
C VAL A 65 -27.86 19.40 -11.20
N ILE A 66 -28.38 18.18 -11.38
CA ILE A 66 -29.39 17.92 -12.41
C ILE A 66 -30.72 18.53 -11.96
N SER A 67 -31.26 19.43 -12.77
CA SER A 67 -32.58 20.00 -12.52
C SER A 67 -33.68 19.14 -13.13
N ASN A 68 -34.58 18.65 -12.28
CA ASN A 68 -35.75 17.89 -12.72
C ASN A 68 -36.74 18.72 -13.56
N PRO A 69 -37.09 19.97 -13.21
CA PRO A 69 -38.02 20.74 -14.05
C PRO A 69 -37.41 21.20 -15.37
N LEU A 70 -36.11 21.53 -15.36
CA LEU A 70 -35.42 22.05 -16.55
C LEU A 70 -34.84 20.94 -17.44
N GLY A 71 -34.69 19.71 -16.92
CA GLY A 71 -34.12 18.58 -17.65
C GLY A 71 -32.66 18.77 -18.06
N ARG A 72 -31.88 19.55 -17.30
CA ARG A 72 -30.47 19.88 -17.62
C ARG A 72 -29.59 19.99 -16.38
N VAL A 73 -28.27 19.95 -16.58
CA VAL A 73 -27.28 20.20 -15.53
C VAL A 73 -27.16 21.70 -15.24
N ILE A 74 -27.30 22.08 -13.98
CA ILE A 74 -26.95 23.40 -13.43
C ILE A 74 -25.53 23.29 -12.89
N ARG A 75 -24.62 24.15 -13.38
CA ARG A 75 -23.21 24.15 -12.98
C ARG A 75 -23.01 24.85 -11.64
N GLU A 76 -21.90 24.53 -10.98
CA GLU A 76 -21.46 25.21 -9.77
C GLU A 76 -21.40 26.75 -9.97
N GLY A 77 -21.77 27.50 -8.94
CA GLY A 77 -21.73 28.96 -8.99
C GLY A 77 -22.89 29.64 -9.73
N ASP A 78 -23.75 28.91 -10.43
CA ASP A 78 -24.93 29.51 -11.09
C ASP A 78 -25.95 30.01 -10.05
N LYS A 79 -26.05 31.34 -9.93
CA LYS A 79 -26.99 32.01 -9.03
C LYS A 79 -28.40 32.17 -9.61
N SER A 80 -28.55 31.99 -10.92
CA SER A 80 -29.81 32.28 -11.62
C SER A 80 -30.81 31.12 -11.56
N ALA A 81 -30.31 29.89 -11.38
CA ALA A 81 -31.12 28.71 -11.53
C ALA A 81 -32.07 28.42 -10.35
N PHE A 82 -31.63 28.64 -9.11
CA PHE A 82 -32.45 28.37 -7.91
C PHE A 82 -33.04 29.65 -7.33
N ASN A 83 -34.27 29.95 -7.73
CA ASN A 83 -35.06 31.10 -7.29
C ASN A 83 -36.48 30.65 -6.91
N ALA A 84 -37.36 31.58 -6.51
CA ALA A 84 -38.73 31.23 -6.10
C ALA A 84 -39.51 30.55 -7.24
N GLU A 85 -39.36 31.06 -8.46
CA GLU A 85 -40.00 30.52 -9.67
C GLU A 85 -39.55 29.09 -9.95
N TYR A 86 -38.27 28.76 -9.71
CA TYR A 86 -37.76 27.39 -9.81
C TYR A 86 -38.50 26.43 -8.88
N TYR A 87 -38.73 26.81 -7.63
CA TYR A 87 -39.43 25.93 -6.67
C TYR A 87 -40.92 25.77 -7.01
N LEU A 88 -41.55 26.80 -7.57
CA LEU A 88 -42.91 26.69 -8.11
C LEU A 88 -42.96 25.66 -9.24
N SER A 89 -42.07 25.79 -10.22
CA SER A 89 -41.91 24.80 -11.29
C SER A 89 -41.59 23.41 -10.76
N HIS A 90 -40.69 23.29 -9.79
CA HIS A 90 -40.38 22.00 -9.17
C HIS A 90 -41.58 21.34 -8.47
N CYS A 91 -42.52 22.14 -7.98
CA CYS A 91 -43.73 21.65 -7.34
C CYS A 91 -44.80 21.19 -8.35
N ALA A 92 -44.94 21.93 -9.45
CA ALA A 92 -46.07 21.81 -10.37
C ALA A 92 -45.75 21.12 -11.71
N ASP A 93 -44.56 21.35 -12.23
CA ASP A 93 -44.18 20.92 -13.58
C ASP A 93 -43.72 19.45 -13.58
N PRO A 94 -43.84 18.75 -14.73
CA PRO A 94 -43.34 17.38 -14.88
C PRO A 94 -41.85 17.24 -14.53
N VAL A 95 -41.51 16.12 -13.88
CA VAL A 95 -40.12 15.73 -13.60
C VAL A 95 -39.48 15.21 -14.89
N GLN A 96 -38.55 15.97 -15.47
CA GLN A 96 -37.76 15.60 -16.66
C GLN A 96 -36.58 14.69 -16.29
N PHE A 97 -36.87 13.56 -15.64
CA PHE A 97 -35.83 12.65 -15.11
C PHE A 97 -34.92 12.11 -16.21
N GLU A 98 -35.49 11.52 -17.27
CA GLU A 98 -34.73 10.96 -18.40
C GLU A 98 -33.87 12.03 -19.08
N SER A 99 -34.46 13.19 -19.38
CA SER A 99 -33.75 14.32 -19.98
C SER A 99 -32.59 14.80 -19.12
N GLY A 100 -32.79 14.86 -17.79
CA GLY A 100 -31.75 15.25 -16.84
C GLY A 100 -30.59 14.25 -16.78
N ILE A 101 -30.90 12.95 -16.79
CA ILE A 101 -29.89 11.88 -16.82
C ILE A 101 -29.13 11.88 -18.16
N SER A 102 -29.84 12.02 -19.28
CA SER A 102 -29.22 12.18 -20.61
C SER A 102 -28.30 13.40 -20.65
N ALA A 103 -28.75 14.54 -20.15
CA ALA A 103 -27.95 15.76 -20.09
C ALA A 103 -26.68 15.61 -19.24
N LEU A 104 -26.70 14.80 -18.18
CA LEU A 104 -25.50 14.49 -17.39
C LEU A 104 -24.54 13.60 -18.17
N ILE A 105 -25.05 12.56 -18.83
CA ILE A 105 -24.24 11.59 -19.57
C ILE A 105 -23.60 12.21 -20.82
N ASP A 106 -24.33 13.07 -21.51
CA ASP A 106 -23.86 13.78 -22.71
C ASP A 106 -22.88 14.92 -22.38
N ASP A 107 -22.79 15.31 -21.10
CA ASP A 107 -21.88 16.35 -20.65
C ASP A 107 -20.46 15.81 -20.53
N ALA A 108 -19.58 16.27 -21.41
CA ALA A 108 -18.19 15.85 -21.50
C ALA A 108 -17.35 16.09 -20.22
N SER A 109 -17.85 16.88 -19.26
CA SER A 109 -17.21 17.03 -17.95
C SER A 109 -17.44 15.86 -17.00
N PHE A 110 -18.39 14.97 -17.31
CA PHE A 110 -18.71 13.77 -16.55
C PHE A 110 -18.42 12.52 -17.39
N THR A 111 -17.15 12.13 -17.45
CA THR A 111 -16.76 10.84 -18.02
C THR A 111 -16.75 9.76 -16.95
N ASP A 112 -17.17 8.55 -17.29
CA ASP A 112 -17.01 7.34 -16.47
C ASP A 112 -17.63 7.42 -15.07
N ILE A 113 -18.95 7.66 -15.02
CA ILE A 113 -19.72 7.61 -13.76
C ILE A 113 -19.61 6.21 -13.15
N ALA A 114 -18.75 6.07 -12.13
CA ALA A 114 -18.45 4.78 -11.50
C ALA A 114 -19.60 4.24 -10.62
N ALA A 115 -20.42 5.13 -10.05
CA ALA A 115 -21.50 4.75 -9.15
C ALA A 115 -22.65 5.76 -9.14
N TRP A 116 -23.85 5.24 -8.95
CA TRP A 116 -25.08 5.97 -8.68
C TRP A 116 -25.58 5.58 -7.29
N ILE A 117 -25.80 6.58 -6.45
CA ILE A 117 -26.25 6.38 -5.07
C ILE A 117 -27.64 6.97 -4.92
N GLU A 118 -28.65 6.14 -4.66
CA GLU A 118 -30.00 6.62 -4.35
C GLU A 118 -30.12 6.91 -2.86
N LEU A 119 -30.32 8.19 -2.54
CA LEU A 119 -30.51 8.68 -1.19
C LEU A 119 -32.01 8.74 -0.88
N GLY A 120 -32.45 7.91 0.06
CA GLY A 120 -33.85 7.85 0.48
C GLY A 120 -34.18 6.59 1.27
N PRO A 121 -35.43 6.45 1.75
CA PRO A 121 -35.87 5.33 2.59
C PRO A 121 -35.98 3.99 1.83
N HIS A 122 -35.98 4.02 0.50
CA HIS A 122 -36.04 2.84 -0.36
C HIS A 122 -35.64 3.22 -1.79
N PRO A 123 -34.88 2.39 -2.53
CA PRO A 123 -34.53 2.70 -3.90
C PRO A 123 -35.71 2.50 -4.86
N THR A 124 -36.20 3.59 -5.44
CA THR A 124 -37.27 3.61 -6.44
C THR A 124 -36.82 4.07 -7.81
N THR A 125 -35.71 4.82 -7.88
CA THR A 125 -35.20 5.43 -9.11
C THR A 125 -34.02 4.65 -9.70
N LEU A 126 -33.25 3.89 -8.90
CA LEU A 126 -32.21 2.99 -9.43
C LEU A 126 -32.73 2.04 -10.52
N PRO A 127 -33.92 1.40 -10.40
CA PRO A 127 -34.44 0.57 -11.48
C PRO A 127 -34.68 1.37 -12.77
N MET A 128 -35.09 2.65 -12.69
CA MET A 128 -35.28 3.51 -13.86
C MET A 128 -33.95 3.86 -14.55
N LEU A 129 -32.85 3.94 -13.80
CA LEU A 129 -31.50 4.12 -14.36
C LEU A 129 -31.03 2.88 -15.12
N THR A 130 -31.36 1.66 -14.66
CA THR A 130 -30.90 0.42 -15.31
C THR A 130 -31.40 0.23 -16.74
N VAL A 131 -32.53 0.86 -17.08
CA VAL A 131 -33.13 0.79 -18.42
C VAL A 131 -32.70 1.95 -19.34
N HIS A 132 -31.99 2.95 -18.81
CA HIS A 132 -31.52 4.09 -19.58
C HIS A 132 -30.30 3.69 -20.44
N PRO A 133 -30.31 3.90 -21.76
CA PRO A 133 -29.29 3.36 -22.66
C PRO A 133 -27.89 3.97 -22.44
N GLY A 134 -27.82 5.22 -21.98
CA GLY A 134 -26.54 5.88 -21.69
C GLY A 134 -25.91 5.52 -20.33
N VAL A 135 -26.62 4.82 -19.44
CA VAL A 135 -26.06 4.44 -18.14
C VAL A 135 -25.18 3.21 -18.34
N SER A 136 -23.90 3.30 -17.95
CA SER A 136 -22.96 2.19 -18.05
C SER A 136 -23.44 0.98 -17.22
N LYS A 137 -23.35 -0.21 -17.80
CA LYS A 137 -23.65 -1.47 -17.11
C LYS A 137 -22.61 -1.83 -16.04
N GLU A 138 -21.44 -1.20 -16.10
CA GLU A 138 -20.36 -1.39 -15.13
C GLU A 138 -20.50 -0.44 -13.93
N ALA A 139 -21.33 0.61 -14.04
CA ALA A 139 -21.58 1.53 -12.96
C ALA A 139 -22.33 0.83 -11.81
N LEU A 140 -21.85 1.05 -10.59
CA LEU A 140 -22.54 0.55 -9.40
C LEU A 140 -23.86 1.29 -9.19
N LEU A 141 -24.90 0.55 -8.77
CA LEU A 141 -26.20 1.10 -8.38
C LEU A 141 -26.44 0.72 -6.91
N VAL A 142 -26.27 1.66 -6.00
CA VAL A 142 -26.34 1.42 -4.55
C VAL A 142 -27.36 2.33 -3.89
N SER A 143 -27.96 1.86 -2.80
CA SER A 143 -28.99 2.60 -2.05
C SER A 143 -28.50 2.98 -0.66
N SER A 144 -28.93 4.13 -0.13
CA SER A 144 -28.63 4.50 1.26
C SER A 144 -29.42 3.65 2.25
N LEU A 145 -30.72 3.44 2.00
CA LEU A 145 -31.63 2.67 2.86
C LEU A 145 -32.55 1.80 2.00
N LYS A 146 -33.07 0.75 2.62
CA LYS A 146 -34.03 -0.15 1.98
C LYS A 146 -35.11 -0.56 2.96
N LYS A 147 -36.36 -0.21 2.62
CA LYS A 147 -37.56 -0.62 3.37
C LYS A 147 -37.51 -2.09 3.82
N ARG A 148 -37.79 -2.33 5.11
CA ARG A 148 -37.77 -3.64 5.78
C ARG A 148 -36.37 -4.30 5.84
N GLN A 149 -35.30 -3.53 5.74
CA GLN A 149 -33.94 -3.97 6.02
C GLN A 149 -33.34 -3.10 7.12
N ASP A 150 -32.30 -3.63 7.77
CA ASP A 150 -31.53 -2.85 8.73
C ASP A 150 -30.77 -1.72 8.02
N ASP A 151 -30.88 -0.50 8.55
CA ASP A 151 -30.33 0.71 7.95
C ASP A 151 -28.80 0.64 7.93
N GLY A 152 -28.19 0.20 9.03
CA GLY A 152 -26.74 0.07 9.18
C GLY A 152 -26.16 -0.98 8.24
N LEU A 153 -26.82 -2.13 8.12
CA LEU A 153 -26.46 -3.19 7.18
C LEU A 153 -26.56 -2.73 5.74
N THR A 154 -27.63 -2.00 5.39
CA THR A 154 -27.82 -1.48 4.02
C THR A 154 -26.71 -0.50 3.66
N LEU A 155 -26.47 0.49 4.52
CA LEU A 155 -25.43 1.50 4.30
C LEU A 155 -24.03 0.88 4.26
N SER A 156 -23.72 -0.02 5.19
CA SER A 156 -22.41 -0.72 5.24
C SER A 156 -22.19 -1.60 4.02
N SER A 157 -23.23 -2.26 3.51
CA SER A 157 -23.17 -3.05 2.28
C SER A 157 -22.92 -2.16 1.06
N SER A 158 -23.59 -1.01 0.95
CA SER A 158 -23.35 -0.03 -0.11
C SER A 158 -21.93 0.53 -0.07
N LEU A 159 -21.42 0.87 1.12
CA LEU A 159 -20.03 1.32 1.30
C LEU A 159 -19.02 0.24 0.94
N SER A 160 -19.28 -1.02 1.31
CA SER A 160 -18.43 -2.14 0.93
C SER A 160 -18.37 -2.31 -0.58
N GLN A 161 -19.50 -2.20 -1.28
CA GLN A 161 -19.53 -2.31 -2.75
C GLN A 161 -18.73 -1.18 -3.40
N LEU A 162 -18.92 0.07 -2.95
CA LEU A 162 -18.15 1.22 -3.43
C LEU A 162 -16.64 0.99 -3.24
N TYR A 163 -16.23 0.55 -2.04
CA TYR A 163 -14.83 0.28 -1.73
C TYR A 163 -14.22 -0.83 -2.60
N THR A 164 -14.96 -1.92 -2.85
CA THR A 164 -14.49 -3.02 -3.71
C THR A 164 -14.42 -2.67 -5.19
N SER A 165 -15.10 -1.59 -5.61
CA SER A 165 -15.11 -1.10 -6.99
C SER A 165 -14.15 0.08 -7.21
N ASN A 166 -13.11 0.19 -6.39
CA ASN A 166 -12.08 1.24 -6.46
C ASN A 166 -12.59 2.68 -6.29
N VAL A 167 -13.79 2.88 -5.74
CA VAL A 167 -14.24 4.21 -5.35
C VAL A 167 -13.54 4.58 -4.03
N PRO A 168 -12.82 5.71 -3.96
CA PRO A 168 -12.09 6.08 -2.74
C PRO A 168 -13.08 6.45 -1.63
N VAL A 169 -13.15 5.60 -0.60
CA VAL A 169 -13.94 5.86 0.61
C VAL A 169 -13.03 6.43 1.68
N ARG A 170 -13.36 7.63 2.19
CA ARG A 170 -12.69 8.24 3.33
C ARG A 170 -13.19 7.60 4.64
N TRP A 171 -12.70 6.40 4.95
CA TRP A 171 -13.15 5.61 6.11
C TRP A 171 -13.13 6.34 7.45
N ARG A 172 -12.16 7.24 7.68
CA ARG A 172 -12.13 8.04 8.92
C ARG A 172 -13.36 8.93 9.07
N ASP A 173 -13.88 9.48 7.97
CA ASP A 173 -15.05 10.36 7.99
C ASP A 173 -16.34 9.57 8.25
N VAL A 174 -16.42 8.33 7.72
CA VAL A 174 -17.56 7.43 7.93
C VAL A 174 -17.80 7.17 9.43
N PHE A 175 -16.72 7.11 10.22
CA PHE A 175 -16.78 6.86 11.65
C PHE A 175 -16.54 8.12 12.50
N ALA A 176 -16.53 9.33 11.92
CA ALA A 176 -16.18 10.55 12.64
C ALA A 176 -17.14 10.88 13.79
N ASP A 177 -18.43 10.54 13.62
CA ASP A 177 -19.50 10.82 14.59
C ASP A 177 -19.76 9.66 15.57
N VAL A 178 -18.96 8.60 15.50
CA VAL A 178 -19.07 7.44 16.40
C VAL A 178 -17.76 7.15 17.11
N SER A 179 -17.84 6.62 18.33
CA SER A 179 -16.66 6.19 19.07
C SER A 179 -16.17 4.84 18.52
N ALA A 180 -15.41 4.89 17.43
CA ALA A 180 -14.80 3.72 16.79
C ALA A 180 -13.31 3.62 17.13
N ALA A 181 -12.83 2.39 17.37
CA ALA A 181 -11.41 2.10 17.57
C ALA A 181 -10.90 1.15 16.48
N CYS A 182 -9.74 1.45 15.89
CA CYS A 182 -9.06 0.51 15.02
C CYS A 182 -8.45 -0.61 15.86
N VAL A 183 -8.85 -1.85 15.58
CA VAL A 183 -8.27 -3.04 16.22
C VAL A 183 -7.27 -3.71 15.27
N PRO A 184 -6.19 -4.33 15.79
CA PRO A 184 -5.27 -5.09 14.95
C PRO A 184 -5.99 -6.30 14.36
N LEU A 185 -5.89 -6.46 13.04
CA LEU A 185 -6.32 -7.65 12.34
C LEU A 185 -5.11 -8.58 12.09
N PRO A 186 -5.33 -9.89 11.89
CA PRO A 186 -4.28 -10.78 11.42
C PRO A 186 -3.55 -10.18 10.21
N SER A 187 -2.22 -10.32 10.17
CA SER A 187 -1.41 -9.83 9.06
C SER A 187 -1.84 -10.43 7.73
N TYR A 188 -1.64 -9.69 6.64
CA TYR A 188 -1.91 -10.17 5.29
C TYR A 188 -1.28 -11.56 5.05
N PRO A 189 -2.07 -12.57 4.67
CA PRO A 189 -1.54 -13.89 4.40
C PRO A 189 -0.81 -13.89 3.05
N TRP A 190 0.49 -13.64 3.07
CA TRP A 190 1.31 -13.67 1.86
C TRP A 190 1.19 -15.02 1.13
N GLN A 191 1.04 -14.95 -0.19
CA GLN A 191 1.12 -16.14 -1.04
C GLN A 191 2.52 -16.76 -0.90
N LYS A 192 2.58 -18.00 -0.41
CA LYS A 192 3.84 -18.72 -0.15
C LYS A 192 4.40 -19.32 -1.43
N SER A 193 4.87 -18.47 -2.33
CA SER A 193 5.58 -18.89 -3.53
C SER A 193 7.09 -18.86 -3.28
N LYS A 194 7.79 -19.93 -3.64
CA LYS A 194 9.25 -20.00 -3.55
C LYS A 194 9.84 -19.39 -4.83
N PHE A 195 10.38 -18.19 -4.74
CA PHE A 195 11.13 -17.53 -5.81
C PHE A 195 12.66 -17.58 -5.59
N TRP A 196 13.11 -18.53 -4.78
CA TRP A 196 14.53 -18.70 -4.47
C TRP A 196 15.25 -19.39 -5.64
N VAL A 197 16.26 -18.72 -6.20
CA VAL A 197 17.28 -19.40 -7.01
C VAL A 197 18.23 -20.07 -6.03
N ALA A 198 18.29 -21.40 -6.04
CA ALA A 198 19.23 -22.13 -5.22
C ALA A 198 20.66 -21.71 -5.62
N TRP A 199 21.37 -21.07 -4.69
CA TRP A 199 22.79 -20.80 -4.85
C TRP A 199 23.52 -22.13 -5.01
N LYS A 200 24.21 -22.29 -6.13
CA LYS A 200 25.20 -23.36 -6.30
C LYS A 200 26.53 -22.77 -5.92
N GLU A 201 27.09 -23.25 -4.82
CA GLU A 201 28.48 -22.97 -4.50
C GLU A 201 29.34 -23.63 -5.57
N ASP A 202 30.25 -22.86 -6.17
CA ASP A 202 31.29 -23.42 -7.04
C ASP A 202 32.19 -24.28 -6.16
N SER A 203 31.90 -25.58 -6.07
CA SER A 203 32.82 -26.53 -5.47
C SER A 203 34.12 -26.47 -6.28
N PRO A 204 35.27 -26.14 -5.68
CA PRO A 204 36.54 -26.35 -6.37
C PRO A 204 36.61 -27.84 -6.74
N ALA A 205 36.98 -28.11 -7.99
CA ALA A 205 37.20 -29.48 -8.45
C ALA A 205 38.14 -30.19 -7.44
N PRO A 206 37.88 -31.47 -7.11
CA PRO A 206 38.77 -32.20 -6.21
C PRO A 206 40.18 -32.13 -6.79
N ALA A 207 41.09 -31.50 -6.04
CA ALA A 207 42.48 -31.41 -6.43
C ALA A 207 43.00 -32.84 -6.58
N SER A 208 43.50 -33.17 -7.78
CA SER A 208 44.22 -34.40 -8.03
C SER A 208 45.42 -34.47 -7.09
N SER A 209 45.37 -35.40 -6.14
CA SER A 209 46.47 -35.73 -5.24
C SER A 209 47.71 -36.04 -6.06
N THR A 210 48.67 -35.10 -6.05
CA THR A 210 50.01 -35.35 -6.55
C THR A 210 50.89 -35.54 -5.32
N GLU A 211 51.28 -36.80 -5.07
CA GLU A 211 52.18 -37.17 -4.00
C GLU A 211 53.53 -36.44 -4.15
N GLY A 212 54.05 -35.95 -3.01
CA GLY A 212 55.50 -35.82 -2.81
C GLY A 212 56.11 -34.48 -3.21
N SER A 213 55.96 -33.47 -2.37
CA SER A 213 57.00 -32.46 -2.15
C SER A 213 57.07 -32.11 -0.66
N PRO A 214 58.26 -32.01 -0.05
CA PRO A 214 58.37 -31.74 1.39
C PRO A 214 57.89 -30.32 1.69
N VAL A 215 56.86 -30.21 2.52
CA VAL A 215 56.34 -28.95 3.06
C VAL A 215 57.45 -28.28 3.89
N PRO A 216 57.86 -27.04 3.61
CA PRO A 216 58.71 -26.30 4.52
C PRO A 216 57.89 -25.99 5.79
N THR A 217 58.34 -26.50 6.93
CA THR A 217 57.80 -26.17 8.25
C THR A 217 57.98 -24.67 8.50
N LYS A 218 56.91 -23.88 8.30
CA LYS A 218 56.89 -22.47 8.71
C LYS A 218 57.22 -22.41 10.21
N PRO A 219 58.17 -21.54 10.64
CA PRO A 219 58.41 -21.32 12.06
C PRO A 219 57.15 -20.74 12.71
N PHE A 220 56.70 -21.37 13.81
CA PHE A 220 55.54 -20.91 14.57
C PHE A 220 55.92 -19.71 15.45
N ASN A 221 55.32 -18.56 15.18
CA ASN A 221 55.58 -17.31 15.91
C ASN A 221 54.30 -16.86 16.62
N PRO A 222 54.08 -17.18 17.91
CA PRO A 222 52.81 -16.89 18.59
C PRO A 222 52.59 -15.40 18.84
N VAL A 223 51.32 -14.99 18.85
CA VAL A 223 50.85 -13.71 19.39
C VAL A 223 50.21 -13.99 20.76
N ASN A 224 50.77 -13.43 21.83
CA ASN A 224 50.31 -13.75 23.20
C ASN A 224 49.42 -12.67 23.82
N ASP A 225 49.47 -11.44 23.30
CA ASP A 225 48.83 -10.29 23.92
C ASP A 225 47.33 -10.15 23.54
N PHE A 226 46.88 -10.92 22.55
CA PHE A 226 45.53 -10.78 21.96
C PHE A 226 44.84 -12.14 21.82
N GLY A 227 43.64 -12.27 22.38
CA GLY A 227 42.94 -13.56 22.45
C GLY A 227 42.40 -14.09 21.11
N MET A 228 42.26 -13.24 20.10
CA MET A 228 41.74 -13.62 18.78
C MET A 228 42.82 -13.73 17.69
N LEU A 229 44.07 -13.31 17.95
CA LEU A 229 45.19 -13.51 17.03
C LEU A 229 46.04 -14.69 17.51
N HIS A 230 46.39 -15.61 16.59
CA HIS A 230 47.14 -16.81 16.97
C HIS A 230 48.64 -16.70 16.69
N SER A 231 49.04 -16.47 15.44
CA SER A 231 50.46 -16.43 15.08
C SER A 231 50.79 -15.45 13.95
N TRP A 232 52.03 -14.97 13.95
CA TRP A 232 52.62 -14.22 12.86
C TRP A 232 52.99 -15.17 11.71
N ALA A 233 52.35 -14.96 10.58
CA ALA A 233 52.78 -15.53 9.30
C ALA A 233 53.83 -14.64 8.61
N GLN A 234 53.78 -13.33 8.85
CA GLN A 234 54.74 -12.35 8.35
C GLN A 234 54.84 -11.15 9.30
N PHE A 235 56.07 -10.79 9.70
CA PHE A 235 56.35 -9.54 10.41
C PHE A 235 56.43 -8.36 9.44
N PRO A 236 55.96 -7.16 9.82
CA PRO A 236 56.09 -5.97 9.00
C PRO A 236 57.56 -5.52 8.93
N SER A 237 58.03 -5.20 7.73
CA SER A 237 59.40 -4.73 7.49
C SER A 237 59.45 -3.80 6.28
N ALA A 238 60.53 -3.03 6.14
CA ALA A 238 60.73 -2.19 4.95
C ALA A 238 60.75 -3.01 3.64
N ALA A 239 61.18 -4.28 3.69
CA ALA A 239 61.25 -5.17 2.53
C ALA A 239 59.87 -5.65 2.04
N ASN A 240 58.85 -5.62 2.90
CA ASN A 240 57.48 -6.03 2.56
C ASN A 240 56.48 -4.88 2.71
N SER A 241 56.95 -3.64 2.56
CA SER A 241 56.10 -2.43 2.65
C SER A 241 55.33 -2.31 3.96
N GLN A 242 55.95 -2.75 5.07
CA GLN A 242 55.35 -2.73 6.42
C GLN A 242 54.06 -3.55 6.54
N ILE A 243 53.98 -4.66 5.80
CA ILE A 243 52.83 -5.55 5.81
C ILE A 243 53.02 -6.65 6.87
N ALA A 244 52.14 -6.67 7.85
CA ALA A 244 51.98 -7.74 8.82
C ALA A 244 50.90 -8.73 8.36
N ILE A 245 51.15 -10.02 8.57
CA ILE A 245 50.17 -11.09 8.32
C ILE A 245 50.08 -11.98 9.54
N PHE A 246 48.86 -12.22 9.98
CA PHE A 246 48.51 -13.13 11.06
C PHE A 246 47.62 -14.26 10.54
N GLU A 247 47.83 -15.47 11.05
CA GLU A 247 46.99 -16.63 10.75
C GLU A 247 46.34 -17.10 12.06
N THR A 248 45.02 -17.29 12.06
CA THR A 248 44.25 -17.75 13.22
C THR A 248 43.33 -18.91 12.81
N PRO A 249 43.54 -20.13 13.34
CA PRO A 249 42.61 -21.23 13.12
C PRO A 249 41.19 -20.85 13.54
N ILE A 250 40.21 -21.08 12.67
CA ILE A 250 38.80 -20.72 12.97
C ILE A 250 38.26 -21.43 14.21
N SER A 251 38.86 -22.58 14.59
CA SER A 251 38.56 -23.32 15.81
C SER A 251 38.79 -22.50 17.09
N LEU A 252 39.75 -21.57 17.09
CA LEU A 252 39.98 -20.66 18.21
C LEU A 252 38.90 -19.57 18.31
N LEU A 253 38.27 -19.22 17.19
CA LEU A 253 37.18 -18.24 17.12
C LEU A 253 35.81 -18.88 17.33
N LYS A 254 35.75 -20.23 17.43
CA LYS A 254 34.50 -21.01 17.52
C LYS A 254 33.51 -20.42 18.50
N THR A 255 33.92 -20.18 19.75
CA THR A 255 33.02 -19.74 20.82
C THR A 255 32.37 -18.40 20.48
N SER A 256 33.14 -17.46 19.92
CA SER A 256 32.67 -16.14 19.49
C SER A 256 31.72 -16.21 18.30
N ILE A 257 31.88 -17.20 17.42
CA ILE A 257 31.04 -17.39 16.23
C ILE A 257 29.76 -18.16 16.55
N THR A 258 29.87 -19.27 17.29
CA THR A 258 28.71 -20.14 17.59
C THR A 258 27.68 -19.50 18.52
N GLY A 259 28.05 -18.43 19.24
CA GLY A 259 27.12 -17.62 20.03
C GLY A 259 26.25 -16.67 19.19
N HIS A 260 26.54 -16.51 17.90
CA HIS A 260 25.84 -15.59 17.00
C HIS A 260 25.17 -16.36 15.86
N ILE A 261 23.91 -16.76 16.07
CA ILE A 261 23.12 -17.57 15.14
C ILE A 261 22.18 -16.67 14.34
N VAL A 262 22.30 -16.71 13.01
CA VAL A 262 21.43 -16.00 12.08
C VAL A 262 20.86 -17.00 11.09
N GLY A 263 19.55 -17.20 11.11
CA GLY A 263 18.88 -18.18 10.25
C GLY A 263 19.40 -19.61 10.44
N ASP A 264 19.55 -20.03 11.70
CA ASP A 264 20.08 -21.35 12.12
C ASP A 264 21.54 -21.65 11.71
N VAL A 265 22.26 -20.63 11.23
CA VAL A 265 23.68 -20.73 10.85
C VAL A 265 24.55 -19.96 11.84
N PRO A 266 25.64 -20.55 12.38
CA PRO A 266 26.59 -19.85 13.24
C PRO A 266 27.46 -18.90 12.40
N LEU A 267 26.98 -17.68 12.26
CA LEU A 267 27.54 -16.64 11.41
C LEU A 267 28.57 -15.82 12.19
N CYS A 268 29.78 -15.67 11.67
CA CYS A 268 30.82 -14.88 12.31
C CYS A 268 30.35 -13.41 12.47
N PRO A 269 30.23 -12.89 13.69
CA PRO A 269 29.74 -11.53 13.90
C PRO A 269 30.78 -10.49 13.47
N ALA A 270 30.30 -9.32 13.05
CA ALA A 270 31.12 -8.16 12.65
C ALA A 270 32.23 -7.82 13.66
N SER A 271 31.95 -7.95 14.96
CA SER A 271 32.88 -7.66 16.05
C SER A 271 34.15 -8.52 16.02
N VAL A 272 34.08 -9.77 15.55
CA VAL A 272 35.27 -10.64 15.46
C VAL A 272 36.25 -10.12 14.40
N TYR A 273 35.76 -9.66 13.25
CA TYR A 273 36.62 -9.06 12.22
C TYR A 273 37.28 -7.77 12.71
N HIS A 274 36.54 -6.94 13.45
CA HIS A 274 37.07 -5.71 14.02
C HIS A 274 38.15 -5.99 15.07
N GLU A 275 37.92 -6.96 15.95
CA GLU A 275 38.90 -7.34 16.97
C GLU A 275 40.18 -7.86 16.34
N LEU A 276 40.08 -8.74 15.34
CA LEU A 276 41.23 -9.23 14.58
C LEU A 276 42.03 -8.09 13.95
N ALA A 277 41.34 -7.13 13.31
CA ALA A 277 41.98 -5.99 12.68
C ALA A 277 42.66 -5.06 13.71
N LEU A 278 41.96 -4.69 14.79
CA LEU A 278 42.49 -3.81 15.83
C LEU A 278 43.66 -4.45 16.57
N ALA A 279 43.54 -5.72 16.96
CA ALA A 279 44.63 -6.48 17.57
C ALA A 279 45.84 -6.55 16.62
N GLY A 280 45.59 -6.74 15.32
CA GLY A 280 46.65 -6.78 14.31
C GLY A 280 47.38 -5.44 14.18
N ILE A 281 46.63 -4.34 14.22
CA ILE A 281 47.19 -2.98 14.20
C ILE A 281 48.06 -2.74 15.43
N GLU A 282 47.57 -3.04 16.64
CA GLU A 282 48.32 -2.82 17.88
C GLU A 282 49.57 -3.71 17.94
N ALA A 283 49.48 -4.99 17.57
CA ALA A 283 50.62 -5.90 17.47
C ALA A 283 51.67 -5.40 16.45
N SER A 284 51.23 -4.87 15.30
CA SER A 284 52.11 -4.33 14.27
C SER A 284 52.78 -3.03 14.69
N LYS A 285 52.05 -2.12 15.34
CA LYS A 285 52.59 -0.88 15.91
C LYS A 285 53.65 -1.18 16.98
N ALA A 286 53.39 -2.14 17.86
CA ALA A 286 54.34 -2.58 18.87
C ALA A 286 55.63 -3.13 18.23
N HIS A 287 55.51 -3.98 17.19
CA HIS A 287 56.68 -4.52 16.48
C HIS A 287 57.51 -3.41 15.80
N LEU A 288 56.85 -2.43 15.17
CA LEU A 288 57.50 -1.31 14.48
C LEU A 288 57.98 -0.20 15.42
N SER A 289 57.79 -0.35 16.73
CA SER A 289 58.08 0.68 17.73
C SER A 289 57.39 2.03 17.43
N LEU A 290 56.19 1.98 16.86
CA LEU A 290 55.35 3.15 16.63
C LEU A 290 54.71 3.63 17.96
N PRO A 291 54.37 4.92 18.10
CA PRO A 291 53.79 5.44 19.34
C PRO A 291 52.48 4.71 19.70
N LEU A 292 52.40 4.19 20.93
CA LEU A 292 51.21 3.50 21.45
C LEU A 292 50.38 4.36 22.41
N GLN A 293 50.97 5.39 23.04
CA GLN A 293 50.29 6.21 24.05
C GLN A 293 49.63 7.46 23.45
N GLY A 294 48.34 7.65 23.77
CA GLY A 294 47.58 8.86 23.43
C GLY A 294 46.94 8.87 22.02
N SER A 295 47.02 7.77 21.28
CA SER A 295 46.43 7.62 19.94
C SER A 295 45.46 6.44 19.89
N HIS A 296 44.26 6.61 19.36
CA HIS A 296 43.29 5.53 19.14
C HIS A 296 43.25 5.12 17.67
N SER A 297 43.33 3.81 17.42
CA SER A 297 43.14 3.23 16.09
C SER A 297 41.66 3.33 15.68
N THR A 298 41.37 3.88 14.51
CA THR A 298 40.01 4.01 13.97
C THR A 298 39.89 3.21 12.68
N LEU A 299 38.87 2.35 12.58
CA LEU A 299 38.53 1.64 11.36
C LEU A 299 37.40 2.39 10.64
N PHE A 300 37.55 2.61 9.33
CA PHE A 300 36.54 3.26 8.48
C PHE A 300 36.56 2.63 7.08
N ASN A 301 35.50 2.85 6.30
CA ASN A 301 35.31 2.24 4.96
C ASN A 301 35.40 0.70 4.97
N ILE A 302 34.64 0.05 5.86
CA ILE A 302 34.65 -1.40 6.05
C ILE A 302 33.57 -2.05 5.18
N ASP A 303 33.97 -2.95 4.30
CA ASP A 303 33.08 -3.73 3.44
C ASP A 303 33.08 -5.22 3.82
N TYR A 304 31.90 -5.78 4.09
CA TYR A 304 31.72 -7.22 4.33
C TYR A 304 31.36 -7.95 3.04
N VAL A 305 32.39 -8.45 2.34
CA VAL A 305 32.22 -9.05 1.01
C VAL A 305 31.59 -10.44 1.05
N LYS A 306 32.00 -11.29 2.01
CA LYS A 306 31.48 -12.65 2.20
C LYS A 306 31.35 -12.95 3.68
N ALA A 307 30.28 -13.65 4.05
CA ALA A 307 30.10 -14.06 5.42
C ALA A 307 30.92 -15.31 5.76
N LEU A 308 31.67 -15.27 6.86
CA LEU A 308 32.34 -16.43 7.43
C LEU A 308 31.35 -17.22 8.29
N VAL A 309 31.20 -18.52 8.00
CA VAL A 309 30.37 -19.44 8.78
C VAL A 309 31.28 -20.46 9.45
N TYR A 310 31.03 -20.74 10.73
CA TYR A 310 31.71 -21.83 11.41
C TYR A 310 31.07 -23.17 11.07
N SER A 311 31.85 -24.12 10.57
CA SER A 311 31.47 -25.52 10.45
C SER A 311 32.51 -26.38 11.16
N LYS A 312 32.05 -27.35 11.95
CA LYS A 312 32.95 -28.31 12.62
C LYS A 312 33.68 -29.22 11.63
N ASP A 313 33.13 -29.38 10.43
CA ASP A 313 33.60 -30.34 9.42
C ASP A 313 34.54 -29.68 8.39
N VAL A 314 34.78 -28.36 8.49
CA VAL A 314 35.61 -27.60 7.55
C VAL A 314 36.70 -26.83 8.31
N ALA A 315 37.93 -27.30 8.21
CA ALA A 315 39.09 -26.57 8.73
C ALA A 315 39.34 -25.31 7.89
N ARG A 316 39.46 -24.16 8.57
CA ARG A 316 39.78 -22.87 7.94
C ARG A 316 40.79 -22.12 8.78
N VAL A 317 41.64 -21.37 8.09
CA VAL A 317 42.51 -20.36 8.70
C VAL A 317 41.95 -18.99 8.34
N VAL A 318 41.81 -18.14 9.35
CA VAL A 318 41.47 -16.73 9.20
C VAL A 318 42.78 -15.95 9.13
N LYS A 319 43.02 -15.32 7.99
CA LYS A 319 44.19 -14.49 7.73
C LYS A 319 43.83 -13.03 7.89
N THR A 320 44.57 -12.35 8.76
CA THR A 320 44.46 -10.91 8.99
C THR A 320 45.71 -10.26 8.43
N THR A 321 45.54 -9.35 7.47
CA THR A 321 46.63 -8.58 6.87
C THR A 321 46.51 -7.13 7.29
N ILE A 322 47.59 -6.54 7.78
CA ILE A 322 47.66 -5.13 8.20
C ILE A 322 48.81 -4.47 7.44
N ALA A 323 48.54 -3.34 6.79
CA ALA A 323 49.56 -2.50 6.18
C ALA A 323 49.52 -1.11 6.84
N ILE A 324 50.67 -0.62 7.33
CA ILE A 324 50.78 0.69 7.99
C ILE A 324 51.73 1.58 7.18
N ASN A 325 51.22 2.74 6.76
CA ASN A 325 51.99 3.76 6.06
C ASN A 325 52.75 4.66 7.05
N ALA A 326 53.75 5.38 6.55
CA ALA A 326 54.58 6.27 7.36
C ALA A 326 53.81 7.43 8.03
N ASP A 327 52.65 7.81 7.49
CA ASP A 327 51.77 8.84 8.04
C ASP A 327 50.78 8.31 9.09
N GLY A 328 50.85 7.00 9.42
CA GLY A 328 49.95 6.34 10.36
C GLY A 328 48.61 5.88 9.75
N SER A 329 48.35 6.18 8.48
CA SER A 329 47.24 5.58 7.72
C SER A 329 47.56 4.14 7.33
N GLY A 330 46.58 3.38 6.86
CA GLY A 330 46.81 1.99 6.49
C GLY A 330 45.61 1.31 5.88
N THR A 331 45.80 0.03 5.57
CA THR A 331 44.72 -0.86 5.11
C THR A 331 44.74 -2.14 5.92
N PHE A 332 43.59 -2.80 5.97
CA PHE A 332 43.47 -4.11 6.58
C PHE A 332 42.59 -5.01 5.72
N THR A 333 42.83 -6.32 5.79
CA THR A 333 41.92 -7.34 5.27
C THR A 333 41.80 -8.49 6.26
N VAL A 334 40.59 -9.04 6.38
CA VAL A 334 40.34 -10.28 7.12
C VAL A 334 39.68 -11.25 6.15
N GLU A 335 40.41 -12.28 5.77
CA GLU A 335 39.96 -13.30 4.82
C GLU A 335 40.08 -14.69 5.44
N SER A 336 39.39 -15.67 4.86
CA SER A 336 39.54 -17.07 5.27
C SER A 336 39.85 -17.93 4.06
N TYR A 337 40.75 -18.89 4.22
CA TYR A 337 40.96 -19.96 3.25
C TYR A 337 40.78 -21.31 3.94
N ALA A 338 40.41 -22.32 3.17
CA ALA A 338 40.43 -23.70 3.65
C ALA A 338 41.88 -24.05 3.98
N ASP A 339 42.11 -24.70 5.11
CA ASP A 339 43.41 -25.24 5.46
C ASP A 339 43.70 -26.42 4.51
N SER A 340 44.05 -26.10 3.26
CA SER A 340 44.56 -27.05 2.29
C SER A 340 46.06 -27.14 2.50
N GLU A 341 46.52 -28.35 2.85
CA GLU A 341 47.92 -28.75 3.02
C GLU A 341 48.94 -27.99 2.15
#